data_AF-A0A7X7PJY0-F1
#
_entry.id   AF-A0A7X7PJY0-F1
#
_cell.length_a   1.000
_cell.length_b   1.000
_cell.length_c   1.000
_cell.angle_alpha   90.00
_cell.angle_beta   90.00
_cell.angle_gamma   90.00
#
_symmetry.space_group_name_H-M   'P 1'
#
loop_
_entity.id
_entity.type
_entity.pdbx_description
1 polymer ?
#
loop_
_entity_poly.entity_id
_entity_poly.type
_entity_poly.pdbx_seq_one_letter_code
_entity_poly.pdbx_strand_id
1 'polypeptide(L)'
;MLQTTPAPPSALEQRIMDLIASAEQRLMAVNVRTLGPSQRDHWGQARDFIRMANDALRIRNYQYAEQLATKANQVATLLTRS
;
A
#
# COMPACT_ATOMS: atom_id res chain seq x y z
N MET A 1 2.68 -34.74 15.29
CA MET A 1 2.17 -33.74 14.34
C MET A 1 3.17 -32.60 14.30
N LEU A 2 3.69 -32.22 13.13
CA LEU A 2 4.61 -31.07 12.99
C LEU A 2 3.78 -29.79 12.95
N GLN A 3 3.84 -29.01 14.03
CA GLN A 3 3.25 -27.69 14.09
C GLN A 3 4.22 -26.73 13.40
N THR A 4 3.99 -26.44 12.12
CA THR A 4 4.77 -25.46 11.37
C THR A 4 4.32 -24.08 11.79
N THR A 5 4.98 -23.49 12.78
CA THR A 5 4.84 -22.06 13.04
C THR A 5 5.35 -21.31 11.80
N PRO A 6 4.56 -20.42 11.18
CA PRO A 6 5.06 -19.62 10.07
C PRO A 6 6.28 -18.83 10.53
N ALA A 7 7.34 -18.85 9.71
CA ALA A 7 8.52 -18.06 9.97
C ALA A 7 8.13 -16.57 10.05
N PRO A 8 8.75 -15.79 10.95
CA PRO A 8 8.49 -14.36 11.03
C PRO A 8 8.80 -13.68 9.67
N PRO A 9 8.09 -12.59 9.34
CA PRO A 9 8.34 -11.85 8.10
C PRO A 9 9.80 -11.43 7.99
N SER A 10 10.33 -11.42 6.76
CA SER A 10 11.62 -10.79 6.51
C SER A 10 11.55 -9.27 6.79
N ALA A 11 12.68 -8.62 7.06
CA ALA A 11 12.71 -7.16 7.24
C ALA A 11 12.16 -6.40 6.02
N LEU A 12 12.39 -6.94 4.82
CA LEU A 12 11.81 -6.41 3.58
C LEU A 12 10.29 -6.54 3.56
N GLU A 13 9.77 -7.72 3.90
CA GLU A 13 8.34 -7.97 3.98
C GLU A 13 7.66 -7.05 5.01
N GLN A 14 8.24 -6.89 6.19
CA GLN A 14 7.75 -5.96 7.21
C GLN A 14 7.72 -4.52 6.68
N ARG A 15 8.80 -4.05 6.03
CA ARG A 15 8.83 -2.72 5.43
C ARG A 15 7.74 -2.52 4.38
N ILE A 16 7.47 -3.52 3.54
CA ILE A 16 6.41 -3.44 2.53
C ILE A 16 5.05 -3.34 3.22
N MET A 17 4.81 -4.14 4.25
CA MET A 17 3.58 -4.07 5.04
C MET A 17 3.40 -2.70 5.71
N ASP A 18 4.46 -2.13 6.27
CA ASP A 18 4.43 -0.80 6.89
C ASP A 18 4.12 0.30 5.86
N LEU A 19 4.68 0.20 4.65
CA LEU A 19 4.35 1.10 3.55
C LEU A 19 2.87 0.97 3.18
N ILE A 20 2.37 -0.25 2.96
CA ILE A 20 0.95 -0.47 2.65
C ILE A 20 0.05 0.14 3.71
N ALA A 21 0.31 -0.16 4.99
CA ALA A 21 -0.46 0.37 6.12
C ALA A 21 -0.43 1.90 6.18
N SER A 22 0.73 2.52 5.95
CA SER A 22 0.83 4.00 5.93
C SER A 22 0.03 4.61 4.78
N ALA A 23 0.07 4.00 3.59
CA ALA A 23 -0.71 4.48 2.45
C ALA A 23 -2.22 4.34 2.71
N GLU A 24 -2.67 3.21 3.27
CA GLU A 24 -4.06 2.98 3.65
C GLU A 24 -4.54 4.03 4.66
N GLN A 25 -3.79 4.26 5.74
CA GLN A 25 -4.13 5.27 6.75
C GLN A 25 -4.29 6.67 6.15
N ARG A 26 -3.40 7.06 5.24
CA ARG A 26 -3.49 8.35 4.53
C ARG A 26 -4.73 8.43 3.67
N LEU A 27 -5.05 7.39 2.90
CA LEU A 27 -6.24 7.37 2.06
C LEU A 27 -7.54 7.39 2.88
N MET A 28 -7.55 6.77 4.06
CA MET A 28 -8.69 6.84 4.98
C MET A 28 -8.91 8.24 5.56
N ALA A 29 -7.83 9.02 5.74
CA ALA A 29 -7.91 10.40 6.21
C ALA A 29 -8.40 11.39 5.12
N VAL A 30 -8.37 11.00 3.84
CA VAL A 30 -8.80 11.84 2.73
C VAL A 30 -10.32 11.83 2.58
N ASN A 31 -10.94 13.01 2.62
CA ASN A 31 -12.37 13.15 2.30
C ASN A 31 -12.60 13.10 0.79
N VAL A 32 -12.88 11.90 0.25
CA VAL A 32 -13.06 11.66 -1.19
C VAL A 32 -14.15 12.54 -1.82
N ARG A 33 -15.16 12.96 -1.04
CA ARG A 33 -16.28 13.78 -1.55
C ARG A 33 -15.86 15.21 -1.89
N THR A 34 -14.81 15.72 -1.25
CA THR A 34 -14.30 17.08 -1.48
C THR A 34 -13.21 17.12 -2.55
N LEU A 35 -12.77 15.96 -3.05
CA LEU A 35 -11.74 15.87 -4.07
C LEU A 35 -12.24 16.33 -5.45
N GLY A 36 -11.42 17.09 -6.15
CA GLY A 36 -11.57 17.36 -7.57
C GLY A 36 -11.34 16.09 -8.43
N PRO A 37 -11.71 16.11 -9.72
CA PRO A 37 -11.59 14.94 -10.59
C PRO A 37 -10.20 14.29 -10.59
N SER A 38 -9.14 15.08 -10.77
CA SER A 38 -7.75 14.58 -10.78
C SER A 38 -7.32 13.96 -9.44
N GLN A 39 -7.74 14.56 -8.33
CA GLN A 39 -7.46 14.01 -6.99
C GLN A 39 -8.20 12.70 -6.75
N ARG A 40 -9.41 12.52 -7.27
CA ARG A 40 -10.12 11.24 -7.22
C ARG A 40 -9.39 10.16 -8.02
N ASP A 41 -8.85 10.52 -9.19
CA ASP A 41 -8.06 9.59 -9.99
C ASP A 41 -6.79 9.16 -9.24
N HIS A 42 -6.10 10.10 -8.58
CA HIS A 42 -4.97 9.78 -7.71
C HIS A 42 -5.37 8.89 -6.53
N TRP A 43 -6.52 9.17 -5.89
CA TRP A 43 -7.02 8.33 -4.80
C TRP A 43 -7.31 6.89 -5.27
N GLY A 44 -7.93 6.75 -6.46
CA GLY A 44 -8.14 5.45 -7.10
C GLY A 44 -6.83 4.72 -7.41
N GLN A 45 -5.87 5.41 -8.02
CA GLN A 45 -4.54 4.85 -8.34
C GLN A 45 -3.80 4.37 -7.10
N ALA A 46 -3.82 5.14 -6.00
CA ALA A 46 -3.19 4.73 -4.75
C ALA A 46 -3.82 3.45 -4.19
N ARG A 47 -5.15 3.33 -4.26
CA ARG A 47 -5.88 2.13 -3.84
C ARG A 47 -5.55 0.92 -4.71
N ASP A 48 -5.41 1.11 -6.01
CA ASP A 48 -5.03 0.04 -6.94
C ASP A 48 -3.58 -0.42 -6.71
N PHE A 49 -2.66 0.50 -6.43
CA PHE A 49 -1.28 0.14 -6.04
C PHE A 49 -1.24 -0.67 -4.75
N ILE A 50 -2.03 -0.30 -3.73
CA ILE A 50 -2.15 -1.08 -2.48
C ILE A 50 -2.63 -2.50 -2.78
N ARG A 51 -3.69 -2.64 -3.59
CA ARG A 51 -4.23 -3.95 -3.95
C ARG A 51 -3.17 -4.80 -4.67
N MET A 52 -2.51 -4.25 -5.69
CA MET A 52 -1.47 -4.95 -6.43
C MET A 52 -0.27 -5.30 -5.54
N ALA A 53 0.10 -4.45 -4.58
CA ALA A 53 1.19 -4.71 -3.64
C ALA A 53 0.85 -5.90 -2.73
N ASN A 54 -0.38 -5.96 -2.22
CA ASN A 54 -0.88 -7.09 -1.45
C ASN A 54 -0.92 -8.39 -2.27
N ASP A 55 -1.35 -8.32 -3.54
CA ASP A 55 -1.34 -9.48 -4.43
C ASP A 55 0.09 -9.97 -4.71
N ALA A 56 1.05 -9.06 -4.90
CA ALA A 56 2.46 -9.38 -5.06
C ALA A 56 3.08 -9.99 -3.78
N LEU A 57 2.72 -9.48 -2.59
CA LEU A 57 3.13 -10.06 -1.30
C LEU A 57 2.66 -11.51 -1.15
N ARG A 58 1.40 -11.81 -1.52
CA ARG A 58 0.83 -13.17 -1.42
C ARG A 58 1.62 -14.20 -2.22
N ILE A 59 2.15 -13.81 -3.37
CA ILE A 59 3.00 -14.68 -4.21
C ILE A 59 4.50 -14.48 -3.94
N ARG A 60 4.86 -13.80 -2.85
CA ARG A 60 6.25 -13.53 -2.41
C ARG A 60 7.09 -12.78 -3.44
N ASN A 61 6.47 -12.00 -4.31
CA ASN A 61 7.16 -11.09 -5.22
C ASN A 61 7.47 -9.77 -4.50
N TYR A 62 8.44 -9.83 -3.58
CA TYR A 62 8.76 -8.71 -2.68
C TYR A 62 9.29 -7.48 -3.42
N GLN A 63 10.05 -7.65 -4.49
CA GLN A 63 10.57 -6.53 -5.29
C GLN A 63 9.42 -5.74 -5.93
N TYR A 64 8.46 -6.43 -6.55
CA TYR A 64 7.32 -5.75 -7.16
C TYR A 64 6.37 -5.17 -6.11
N ALA A 65 6.17 -5.88 -4.99
CA ALA A 65 5.37 -5.40 -3.88
C ALA A 65 5.94 -4.10 -3.28
N GLU A 66 7.26 -4.01 -3.07
CA GLU A 66 7.92 -2.80 -2.56
C GLU A 66 7.76 -1.62 -3.52
N GLN A 67 7.90 -1.85 -4.83
CA GLN A 67 7.70 -0.81 -5.84
C GLN A 67 6.27 -0.25 -5.80
N LEU A 68 5.27 -1.13 -5.70
CA LEU A 68 3.86 -0.74 -5.64
C LEU A 68 3.51 -0.05 -4.33
N ALA A 69 3.98 -0.57 -3.18
CA ALA A 69 3.76 0.04 -1.86
C ALA A 69 4.41 1.43 -1.75
N THR A 70 5.58 1.61 -2.37
CA THR A 70 6.25 2.92 -2.45
C THR A 70 5.42 3.91 -3.28
N LYS A 71 4.94 3.48 -4.47
CA LYS A 71 4.06 4.32 -5.32
C LYS A 71 2.77 4.70 -4.61
N ALA A 72 2.14 3.75 -3.92
CA ALA A 72 0.94 4.01 -3.12
C ALA A 72 1.20 5.10 -2.08
N ASN A 73 2.31 5.03 -1.34
CA ASN A 73 2.69 6.06 -0.35
C ASN A 73 2.91 7.43 -0.97
N GLN A 74 3.60 7.49 -2.12
CA GLN A 74 3.87 8.75 -2.79
C GLN A 74 2.56 9.43 -3.19
N VAL A 75 1.65 8.70 -3.83
CA VAL A 75 0.35 9.25 -4.26
C VAL A 75 -0.53 9.62 -3.07
N ALA A 76 -0.61 8.76 -2.04
CA ALA A 76 -1.38 9.06 -0.84
C ALA A 76 -0.84 10.28 -0.07
N THR A 77 0.49 10.46 -0.04
CA THR A 77 1.14 11.63 0.55
C THR A 77 0.76 12.91 -0.19
N LEU A 78 0.74 12.89 -1.52
CA LEU A 78 0.35 14.05 -2.33
C LEU A 78 -1.09 14.48 -2.04
N LEU A 79 -2.01 13.53 -1.84
CA LEU A 79 -3.42 13.81 -1.52
C LEU A 79 -3.62 14.44 -0.14
N THR A 80 -2.77 14.11 0.84
CA THR A 80 -2.88 14.66 2.20
C THR A 80 -2.19 16.02 2.39
N ARG A 81 -1.42 16.48 1.41
CA ARG A 81 -0.68 17.76 1.46
C ARG A 81 -1.37 18.90 0.72
N SER A 82 -2.47 18.62 0.02
CA SER A 82 -3.31 19.59 -0.71
C SER A 82 -4.53 19.98 0.09
#